data_AF-A0A0C2GPC8-F1
#
_entry.id   AF-A0A0C2GPC8-F1
#
_cell.length_a   1.000
_cell.length_b   1.000
_cell.length_c   1.000
_cell.angle_alpha   90.00
_cell.angle_beta   90.00
_cell.angle_gamma   90.00
#
_symmetry.space_group_name_H-M   'P 1'
#
loop_
_entity.id
_entity.type
_entity.pdbx_description
1 polymer ?
#
loop_
_entity_poly.entity_id
_entity_poly.type
_entity_poly.pdbx_seq_one_letter_code
_entity_poly.pdbx_strand_id
1 'polypeptide(L)'
;MMMLIDQIPTKIVDGHGFRSLMSFLLPEYPMPSAELFESTICPEVVTQIQPHLATLFASNNPHPNPFESLVQVLKKRQSASDDCHNTSFDANVSKNELVSLLTVCHSVFGYFVDRPALMAELSLTPPTVEATQPALLRDLLFVAEHADRINSYIRATPDMALLPISDAQSQTLAEIVRLVRKI
;
A
#
# COMPACT_ATOMS: atom_id res chain seq x y z
N MET A 1 -22.12 3.94 -5.93
CA MET A 1 -20.97 3.10 -6.32
C MET A 1 -19.94 3.88 -7.15
N MET A 2 -20.36 4.59 -8.20
CA MET A 2 -19.46 5.35 -9.07
C MET A 2 -18.57 6.36 -8.33
N MET A 3 -19.09 7.14 -7.37
CA MET A 3 -18.27 8.05 -6.56
C MET A 3 -17.16 7.35 -5.73
N LEU A 4 -17.40 6.12 -5.27
CA LEU A 4 -16.40 5.34 -4.54
C LEU A 4 -15.31 4.80 -5.46
N ILE A 5 -15.68 4.41 -6.68
CA ILE A 5 -14.77 3.88 -7.69
C ILE A 5 -13.89 5.01 -8.25
N ASP A 6 -14.49 6.18 -8.49
CA ASP A 6 -13.82 7.33 -9.10
C ASP A 6 -13.11 8.24 -8.07
N GLN A 7 -13.05 7.82 -6.79
CA GLN A 7 -12.47 8.59 -5.68
C GLN A 7 -13.01 10.03 -5.57
N ILE A 8 -14.28 10.24 -5.95
CA ILE A 8 -14.90 11.55 -5.91
C ILE A 8 -15.19 11.91 -4.45
N PRO A 9 -14.81 13.12 -3.98
CA PRO A 9 -15.11 13.55 -2.62
C PRO A 9 -16.62 13.47 -2.34
N THR A 10 -16.97 12.74 -1.30
CA THR A 10 -18.34 12.56 -0.75
C THR A 10 -19.06 13.89 -0.50
N LYS A 11 -18.32 14.96 -0.19
CA LYS A 11 -18.83 16.32 -0.03
C LYS A 11 -19.54 16.86 -1.27
N ILE A 12 -19.32 16.27 -2.45
CA ILE A 12 -20.02 16.67 -3.68
C ILE A 12 -21.54 16.44 -3.57
N VAL A 13 -21.97 15.47 -2.77
CA VAL A 13 -23.40 15.15 -2.54
C VAL A 13 -24.13 16.31 -1.87
N ASP A 14 -23.40 17.13 -1.10
CA ASP A 14 -23.94 18.34 -0.45
C ASP A 14 -23.81 19.60 -1.31
N GLY A 15 -23.14 19.52 -2.47
CA GLY A 15 -22.99 20.63 -3.38
C GLY A 15 -24.33 21.10 -3.95
N HIS A 16 -24.61 22.41 -3.85
CA HIS A 16 -25.85 23.00 -4.35
C HIS A 16 -26.11 22.67 -5.83
N GLY A 17 -25.07 22.71 -6.68
CA GLY A 17 -25.18 22.37 -8.10
C GLY A 17 -25.52 20.89 -8.35
N PHE A 18 -24.90 19.98 -7.60
CA PHE A 18 -25.17 18.55 -7.71
C PHE A 18 -26.58 18.20 -7.20
N ARG A 19 -27.00 18.77 -6.07
CA ARG A 19 -28.36 18.58 -5.54
C ARG A 19 -29.43 19.15 -6.47
N SER A 20 -29.18 20.31 -7.07
CA SER A 20 -30.11 20.92 -8.05
C SER A 20 -30.23 20.08 -9.32
N LEU A 21 -29.11 19.51 -9.79
CA LEU A 21 -29.13 18.57 -10.92
C LEU A 21 -29.91 17.30 -10.57
N MET A 22 -29.70 16.76 -9.38
CA MET A 22 -30.35 15.53 -8.95
C MET A 22 -31.84 15.71 -8.66
N SER A 23 -32.26 16.86 -8.12
CA SER A 23 -33.68 17.18 -7.98
C SER A 23 -34.36 17.42 -9.33
N PHE A 24 -33.62 17.91 -10.33
CA PHE A 24 -34.12 18.02 -11.70
C PHE A 24 -34.30 16.65 -12.37
N LEU A 25 -33.32 15.76 -12.21
CA LEU A 25 -33.34 14.43 -12.83
C LEU A 25 -34.28 13.44 -12.11
N LEU A 26 -34.32 13.51 -10.78
CA LEU A 26 -35.05 12.60 -9.90
C LEU A 26 -35.73 13.40 -8.77
N PRO A 27 -36.87 14.06 -9.06
CA PRO A 27 -37.52 14.99 -8.13
C PRO A 27 -38.00 14.35 -6.82
N GLU A 28 -38.35 13.06 -6.86
CA GLU A 28 -38.89 12.33 -5.73
C GLU A 28 -37.82 11.59 -4.92
N TYR A 29 -36.54 11.67 -5.31
CA TYR A 29 -35.47 10.95 -4.63
C TYR A 29 -34.93 11.78 -3.45
N PRO A 30 -35.09 11.32 -2.18
CA PRO A 30 -34.56 12.00 -1.03
C PRO A 30 -33.04 11.78 -0.95
N MET A 31 -32.27 12.70 -1.52
CA MET A 31 -30.82 12.62 -1.56
C MET A 31 -30.22 12.71 -0.14
N PRO A 32 -29.51 11.68 0.35
CA PRO A 32 -28.89 11.68 1.68
C PRO A 32 -27.84 12.79 1.80
N SER A 33 -27.51 13.21 3.03
CA SER A 33 -26.39 14.11 3.29
C SER A 33 -25.05 13.39 3.09
N ALA A 34 -23.96 14.13 2.88
CA ALA A 34 -22.63 13.51 2.84
C ALA A 34 -22.31 12.78 4.15
N GLU A 35 -22.77 13.30 5.29
CA GLU A 35 -22.60 12.67 6.60
C GLU A 35 -23.33 11.32 6.70
N LEU A 36 -24.59 11.23 6.24
CA LEU A 36 -25.32 9.96 6.20
C LEU A 36 -24.70 8.98 5.19
N PHE A 37 -24.22 9.51 4.07
CA PHE A 37 -23.55 8.72 3.04
C PHE A 37 -22.24 8.11 3.57
N GLU A 38 -21.42 8.87 4.28
CA GLU A 38 -20.17 8.40 4.88
C GLU A 38 -20.39 7.47 6.07
N SER A 39 -21.36 7.78 6.94
CA SER A 39 -21.57 7.03 8.19
C SER A 39 -22.35 5.73 8.01
N THR A 40 -23.19 5.65 6.97
CA THR A 40 -24.12 4.52 6.80
C THR A 40 -23.92 3.84 5.46
N ILE A 41 -24.01 4.59 4.36
CA ILE A 41 -24.01 4.01 3.00
C ILE A 41 -22.64 3.43 2.63
N CYS A 42 -21.54 4.15 2.87
CA CYS A 42 -20.20 3.67 2.56
C CYS A 42 -19.84 2.39 3.36
N PRO A 43 -19.99 2.34 4.71
CA PRO A 43 -19.71 1.13 5.48
C PRO A 43 -20.58 -0.06 5.08
N GLU A 44 -21.85 0.16 4.77
CA GLU A 44 -22.78 -0.90 4.40
C GLU A 44 -22.44 -1.47 3.01
N VAL A 45 -22.14 -0.60 2.04
CA VAL A 45 -21.67 -1.01 0.70
C VAL A 45 -20.33 -1.76 0.81
N VAL A 46 -19.40 -1.28 1.63
CA VAL A 46 -18.13 -1.97 1.89
C VAL A 46 -18.39 -3.34 2.53
N THR A 47 -19.25 -3.43 3.54
CA THR A 47 -19.55 -4.69 4.24
C THR A 47 -20.21 -5.72 3.32
N GLN A 48 -21.07 -5.29 2.40
CA GLN A 48 -21.72 -6.18 1.42
C GLN A 48 -20.76 -6.64 0.32
N ILE A 49 -19.88 -5.76 -0.16
CA ILE A 49 -18.94 -6.07 -1.24
C ILE A 49 -17.73 -6.86 -0.72
N GLN A 50 -17.30 -6.62 0.51
CA GLN A 50 -16.15 -7.25 1.13
C GLN A 50 -16.14 -8.79 1.05
N PRO A 51 -17.22 -9.54 1.36
CA PRO A 51 -17.22 -11.00 1.22
C PRO A 51 -17.10 -11.47 -0.24
N HIS A 52 -17.69 -10.73 -1.18
CA HIS A 52 -17.65 -11.06 -2.60
C HIS A 52 -16.25 -10.83 -3.18
N LEU A 53 -15.63 -9.70 -2.83
CA LEU A 53 -14.25 -9.42 -3.20
C LEU A 53 -13.25 -10.31 -2.44
N ALA A 54 -13.48 -10.59 -1.16
CA ALA A 54 -12.59 -11.43 -0.36
C ALA A 54 -12.45 -12.83 -0.97
N THR A 55 -13.52 -13.36 -1.55
CA THR A 55 -13.48 -14.66 -2.24
C THR A 55 -12.66 -14.57 -3.54
N LEU A 56 -12.83 -13.50 -4.32
CA LEU A 56 -12.03 -13.23 -5.52
C LEU A 56 -10.54 -12.97 -5.20
N PHE A 57 -10.25 -12.31 -4.07
CA PHE A 57 -8.90 -12.06 -3.60
C PHE A 57 -8.25 -13.33 -3.05
N ALA A 58 -9.00 -14.17 -2.31
CA ALA A 58 -8.51 -15.44 -1.79
C ALA A 58 -8.26 -16.47 -2.91
N SER A 59 -9.08 -16.48 -3.97
CA SER A 59 -8.87 -17.36 -5.12
C SER A 59 -7.68 -16.95 -6.00
N ASN A 60 -7.35 -15.66 -6.06
CA ASN A 60 -6.23 -15.14 -6.86
C ASN A 60 -4.94 -14.92 -6.03
N ASN A 61 -5.01 -14.94 -4.70
CA ASN A 61 -3.86 -14.84 -3.80
C ASN A 61 -3.95 -15.92 -2.71
N PRO A 62 -3.28 -17.08 -2.89
CA PRO A 62 -3.37 -18.22 -1.96
C PRO A 62 -2.69 -18.00 -0.60
N HIS A 63 -2.14 -16.81 -0.34
CA HIS A 63 -1.58 -16.45 0.96
C HIS A 63 -2.58 -15.62 1.77
N PRO A 64 -2.90 -16.02 3.01
CA PRO A 64 -3.79 -15.27 3.87
C PRO A 64 -3.08 -13.95 4.22
N ASN A 65 -3.47 -12.86 3.56
CA ASN A 65 -2.88 -11.53 3.69
C ASN A 65 -1.34 -11.47 3.53
N PRO A 66 -0.81 -10.98 2.39
CA PRO A 66 0.64 -10.85 2.20
C PRO A 66 1.30 -9.99 3.30
N PHE A 67 0.53 -9.08 3.91
CA PHE A 67 0.91 -8.31 5.09
C PHE A 67 1.14 -9.19 6.33
N GLU A 68 0.21 -10.09 6.68
CA GLU A 68 0.34 -10.99 7.82
C GLU A 68 1.51 -11.94 7.63
N SER A 69 1.72 -12.42 6.41
CA SER A 69 2.88 -13.27 6.07
C SER A 69 4.21 -12.53 6.30
N LEU A 70 4.30 -11.25 5.92
CA LEU A 70 5.47 -10.42 6.20
C LEU A 70 5.66 -10.20 7.71
N VAL A 71 4.59 -9.84 8.42
CA VAL A 71 4.64 -9.64 9.88
C VAL A 71 5.06 -10.92 10.59
N GLN A 72 4.58 -12.09 10.15
CA GLN A 72 5.02 -13.39 10.69
C GLN A 72 6.50 -13.64 10.43
N VAL A 73 7.02 -13.34 9.24
CA VAL A 73 8.47 -13.46 8.96
C VAL A 73 9.28 -12.53 9.85
N LEU A 74 8.86 -11.27 10.00
CA LEU A 74 9.52 -10.30 10.86
C LEU A 74 9.52 -10.75 12.33
N LYS A 75 8.38 -11.23 12.84
CA LYS A 75 8.25 -11.79 14.20
C LYS A 75 9.09 -13.07 14.37
N LYS A 76 9.06 -13.99 13.41
CA LYS A 76 9.83 -15.23 13.45
C LYS A 76 11.34 -14.96 13.49
N ARG A 77 11.84 -14.00 12.69
CA ARG A 77 13.26 -13.62 12.69
C ARG A 77 13.67 -12.90 13.98
N GLN A 78 12.76 -12.21 14.67
CA GLN A 78 13.02 -11.64 15.99
C GLN A 78 13.16 -12.73 17.06
N SER A 79 12.26 -13.72 17.10
CA SER A 79 12.29 -14.82 18.08
C SER A 79 13.47 -15.78 17.94
N ALA A 80 14.14 -15.79 16.78
CA ALA A 80 15.35 -16.61 16.58
C ALA A 80 16.63 -15.93 17.10
N SER A 81 16.54 -14.66 17.52
CA SER A 81 17.65 -13.82 17.99
C SER A 81 17.47 -13.43 19.45
N ASP A 82 17.07 -14.37 20.31
CA ASP A 82 17.13 -14.22 21.77
C ASP A 82 18.59 -14.28 22.25
N ASP A 83 19.32 -13.21 22.00
CA ASP A 83 20.42 -12.79 22.84
C ASP A 83 20.31 -11.28 23.07
N CYS A 84 19.76 -10.96 24.23
CA CYS A 84 19.94 -9.72 24.98
C CYS A 84 20.16 -8.46 24.15
N HIS A 85 19.11 -7.84 23.59
CA HIS A 85 18.90 -6.38 23.56
C HIS A 85 17.50 -6.09 22.97
N ASN A 86 16.68 -5.44 23.79
CA ASN A 86 15.29 -5.10 23.54
C ASN A 86 15.13 -4.16 22.32
N THR A 87 14.99 -4.68 21.10
CA THR A 87 14.44 -3.92 19.96
C THR A 87 13.10 -4.52 19.57
N SER A 88 12.08 -4.20 20.34
CA SER A 88 10.69 -4.47 20.01
C SER A 88 10.32 -3.74 18.71
N PHE A 89 9.98 -4.49 17.66
CA PHE A 89 9.40 -3.95 16.43
C PHE A 89 7.99 -3.37 16.67
N ASP A 90 7.37 -3.70 17.80
CA ASP A 90 6.04 -3.22 18.20
C ASP A 90 6.02 -1.74 18.66
N ALA A 91 7.16 -1.06 18.85
CA ALA A 91 7.15 0.22 19.55
C ALA A 91 7.00 1.49 18.69
N ASN A 92 7.36 1.52 17.40
CA ASN A 92 7.49 2.82 16.69
C ASN A 92 6.93 2.92 15.27
N VAL A 93 6.48 1.84 14.62
CA VAL A 93 5.90 1.94 13.27
C VAL A 93 4.42 1.62 13.35
N SER A 94 3.56 2.61 13.15
CA SER A 94 2.13 2.35 13.13
C SER A 94 1.78 1.43 11.96
N LYS A 95 0.78 0.56 12.13
CA LYS A 95 0.30 -0.35 11.07
C LYS A 95 0.02 0.40 9.76
N ASN A 96 -0.50 1.63 9.87
CA ASN A 96 -0.81 2.48 8.72
C ASN A 96 0.44 2.98 7.99
N GLU A 97 1.50 3.37 8.72
CA GLU A 97 2.78 3.78 8.13
C GLU A 97 3.48 2.61 7.43
N LEU A 98 3.44 1.42 8.04
CA LEU A 98 3.99 0.22 7.42
C LEU A 98 3.24 -0.16 6.14
N VAL A 99 1.90 -0.13 6.15
CA VAL A 99 1.08 -0.40 4.96
C VAL A 99 1.36 0.64 3.87
N SER A 100 1.48 1.91 4.23
CA SER A 100 1.83 2.99 3.30
C SER A 100 3.19 2.73 2.65
N LEU A 101 4.22 2.42 3.45
CA LEU A 101 5.56 2.10 2.96
C LEU A 101 5.56 0.88 2.02
N LEU A 102 4.86 -0.19 2.39
CA LEU A 102 4.75 -1.40 1.58
C LEU A 102 4.07 -1.15 0.25
N THR A 103 3.02 -0.32 0.25
CA THR A 103 2.30 0.06 -0.98
C THR A 103 3.21 0.83 -1.92
N VAL A 104 3.98 1.78 -1.39
CA VAL A 104 4.99 2.52 -2.17
C VAL A 104 6.06 1.57 -2.71
N CYS A 105 6.60 0.68 -1.88
CA CYS A 105 7.67 -0.23 -2.31
C CYS A 105 7.20 -1.19 -3.40
N HIS A 106 5.97 -1.72 -3.27
CA HIS A 106 5.36 -2.58 -4.27
C HIS A 106 5.16 -1.85 -5.61
N SER A 107 4.67 -0.61 -5.56
CA SER A 107 4.45 0.21 -6.77
C SER A 107 5.76 0.55 -7.47
N VAL A 108 6.79 0.92 -6.71
CA VAL A 108 8.14 1.18 -7.22
C VAL A 108 8.71 -0.07 -7.88
N PHE A 109 8.65 -1.22 -7.19
CA PHE A 109 9.15 -2.48 -7.75
C PHE A 109 8.45 -2.84 -9.06
N GLY A 110 7.11 -2.80 -9.09
CA GLY A 110 6.33 -3.06 -10.30
C GLY A 110 6.71 -2.15 -11.47
N TYR A 111 6.81 -0.84 -11.22
CA TYR A 111 7.18 0.14 -12.23
C TYR A 111 8.50 -0.19 -12.94
N PHE A 112 9.52 -0.60 -12.16
CA PHE A 112 10.84 -0.90 -12.72
C PHE A 112 10.88 -2.28 -13.38
N VAL A 113 10.25 -3.31 -12.79
CA VAL A 113 10.23 -4.65 -13.38
C VAL A 113 9.53 -4.68 -14.74
N ASP A 114 8.49 -3.87 -14.92
CA ASP A 114 7.82 -3.73 -16.21
C ASP A 114 8.68 -2.99 -17.26
N ARG A 115 9.83 -2.43 -16.86
CA ARG A 115 10.75 -1.66 -17.70
C ARG A 115 12.19 -2.17 -17.58
N PRO A 116 12.50 -3.37 -18.13
CA PRO A 116 13.82 -3.98 -18.00
C PRO A 116 14.96 -3.15 -18.60
N ALA A 117 14.70 -2.36 -19.65
CA ALA A 117 15.69 -1.45 -20.23
C ALA A 117 16.13 -0.37 -19.22
N LEU A 118 15.17 0.18 -18.47
CA LEU A 118 15.43 1.17 -17.44
C LEU A 118 16.13 0.56 -16.22
N MET A 119 15.79 -0.69 -15.87
CA MET A 119 16.52 -1.43 -14.83
C MET A 119 17.99 -1.62 -15.20
N ALA A 120 18.29 -1.97 -16.45
CA ALA A 120 19.66 -2.11 -16.92
C ALA A 120 20.41 -0.76 -16.89
N GLU A 121 19.77 0.32 -17.35
CA GLU A 121 20.33 1.68 -17.34
C GLU A 121 20.69 2.15 -15.93
N LEU A 122 19.78 1.95 -14.96
CA LEU A 122 19.96 2.34 -13.57
C LEU A 122 20.69 1.28 -12.72
N SER A 123 21.13 0.17 -13.35
CA SER A 123 21.77 -0.97 -12.68
C SER A 123 20.96 -1.52 -11.49
N LEU A 124 19.64 -1.62 -11.66
CA LEU A 124 18.70 -2.15 -10.67
C LEU A 124 18.58 -3.66 -10.84
N THR A 125 18.83 -4.42 -9.78
CA THR A 125 18.72 -5.88 -9.78
C THR A 125 17.68 -6.35 -8.77
N PRO A 126 16.69 -7.17 -9.17
CA PRO A 126 15.74 -7.76 -8.22
C PRO A 126 16.47 -8.66 -7.22
N PRO A 127 16.24 -8.50 -5.91
CA PRO A 127 16.82 -9.40 -4.93
C PRO A 127 16.22 -10.79 -5.09
N THR A 128 17.05 -11.83 -4.94
CA THR A 128 16.58 -13.20 -4.95
C THR A 128 16.03 -13.54 -3.57
N VAL A 129 14.77 -13.93 -3.52
CA VAL A 129 14.08 -14.32 -2.28
C VAL A 129 13.56 -15.74 -2.46
N GLU A 130 13.71 -16.59 -1.43
CA GLU A 130 13.21 -17.96 -1.45
C GLU A 130 11.69 -17.99 -1.71
N ALA A 131 11.20 -19.00 -2.43
CA ALA A 131 9.77 -19.12 -2.77
C ALA A 131 8.84 -19.24 -1.55
N THR A 132 9.39 -19.54 -0.36
CA THR A 132 8.68 -19.61 0.92
C THR A 132 8.50 -18.24 1.58
N GLN A 133 9.18 -17.21 1.09
CA GLN A 133 9.18 -15.87 1.68
C GLN A 133 8.17 -14.96 0.95
N PRO A 134 7.61 -13.96 1.65
CA PRO A 134 6.60 -13.07 1.08
C PRO A 134 7.14 -12.23 -0.08
N ALA A 135 6.35 -12.05 -1.14
CA ALA A 135 6.70 -11.16 -2.25
C ALA A 135 6.98 -9.71 -1.79
N LEU A 136 6.25 -9.23 -0.78
CA LEU A 136 6.47 -7.91 -0.19
C LEU A 136 7.88 -7.75 0.43
N LEU A 137 8.51 -8.85 0.85
CA LEU A 137 9.88 -8.81 1.35
C LEU A 137 10.87 -8.50 0.23
N ARG A 138 10.68 -9.11 -0.94
CA ARG A 138 11.46 -8.81 -2.15
C ARG A 138 11.33 -7.34 -2.52
N ASP A 139 10.10 -6.83 -2.52
CA ASP A 139 9.82 -5.45 -2.92
C ASP A 139 10.49 -4.46 -1.97
N LEU A 140 10.41 -4.68 -0.65
CA LEU A 140 11.14 -3.90 0.36
C LEU A 140 12.65 -3.94 0.14
N LEU A 141 13.22 -5.14 -0.04
CA LEU A 141 14.66 -5.32 -0.21
C LEU A 141 15.17 -4.63 -1.48
N PHE A 142 14.42 -4.72 -2.57
CA PHE A 142 14.74 -4.06 -3.83
C PHE A 142 14.83 -2.55 -3.64
N VAL A 143 13.81 -1.98 -3.01
CA VAL A 143 13.74 -0.54 -2.80
C VAL A 143 14.83 -0.06 -1.86
N ALA A 144 15.12 -0.81 -0.80
CA ALA A 144 16.15 -0.45 0.16
C ALA A 144 17.57 -0.49 -0.44
N GLU A 145 17.83 -1.46 -1.33
CA GLU A 145 19.13 -1.61 -1.98
C GLU A 145 19.39 -0.51 -3.02
N HIS A 146 18.34 -0.01 -3.66
CA HIS A 146 18.45 0.92 -4.78
C HIS A 146 17.85 2.30 -4.52
N ALA A 147 17.55 2.64 -3.27
CA ALA A 147 16.81 3.85 -2.88
C ALA A 147 17.39 5.14 -3.48
N ASP A 148 18.72 5.29 -3.45
CA ASP A 148 19.40 6.49 -3.97
C ASP A 148 19.20 6.66 -5.48
N ARG A 149 19.32 5.57 -6.24
CA ARG A 149 19.18 5.58 -7.70
C ARG A 149 17.73 5.80 -8.10
N ILE A 150 16.81 5.11 -7.42
CA ILE A 150 15.36 5.25 -7.60
C ILE A 150 14.93 6.69 -7.33
N ASN A 151 15.29 7.25 -6.17
CA ASN A 151 14.91 8.61 -5.82
C ASN A 151 15.55 9.66 -6.73
N SER A 152 16.80 9.45 -7.17
CA SER A 152 17.46 10.34 -8.13
C SER A 152 16.76 10.32 -9.48
N TYR A 153 16.37 9.14 -9.97
CA TYR A 153 15.61 8.99 -11.20
C TYR A 153 14.23 9.65 -11.11
N ILE A 154 13.46 9.40 -10.06
CA ILE A 154 12.12 9.99 -9.85
C ILE A 154 12.21 11.52 -9.76
N ARG A 155 13.25 12.06 -9.12
CA ARG A 155 13.46 13.52 -9.05
C ARG A 155 13.84 14.12 -10.40
N ALA A 156 14.62 13.41 -11.21
CA ALA A 156 15.01 13.85 -12.55
C ALA A 156 13.88 13.68 -13.58
N THR A 157 13.00 12.71 -13.35
CA THR A 157 11.86 12.37 -14.22
C THR A 157 10.60 12.28 -13.34
N PRO A 158 9.96 13.42 -13.02
CA PRO A 158 8.73 13.44 -12.24
C PRO A 158 7.58 12.83 -13.06
N ASP A 159 7.45 11.52 -13.00
CA ASP A 159 6.30 10.78 -13.50
C ASP A 159 5.22 10.75 -12.39
N MET A 160 3.96 11.07 -12.72
CA MET A 160 2.86 11.05 -11.74
C MET A 160 2.59 9.65 -11.17
N ALA A 161 3.15 8.60 -11.79
CA ALA A 161 3.02 7.23 -11.34
C ALA A 161 3.93 6.85 -10.15
N LEU A 162 4.99 7.63 -9.87
CA LEU A 162 5.95 7.30 -8.82
C LEU A 162 6.16 8.46 -7.85
N LEU A 163 5.95 8.17 -6.56
CA LEU A 163 6.32 9.08 -5.48
C LEU A 163 7.74 8.77 -5.01
N PRO A 164 8.60 9.79 -4.84
CA PRO A 164 9.89 9.60 -4.22
C PRO A 164 9.69 9.15 -2.77
N ILE A 165 10.58 8.28 -2.30
CA ILE A 165 10.54 7.78 -0.94
C ILE A 165 10.98 8.91 -0.03
N SER A 166 10.17 9.24 0.96
CA SER A 166 10.50 10.29 1.93
C SER A 166 11.64 9.85 2.85
N ASP A 167 12.29 10.82 3.51
CA ASP A 167 13.36 10.51 4.47
C ASP A 167 12.82 9.66 5.64
N ALA A 168 11.59 9.93 6.09
CA ALA A 168 10.92 9.15 7.12
C ALA A 168 10.68 7.69 6.66
N GLN A 169 10.18 7.49 5.44
CA GLN A 169 9.98 6.16 4.87
C GLN A 169 11.31 5.41 4.69
N SER A 170 12.38 6.12 4.31
CA SER A 170 13.72 5.54 4.14
C SER A 170 14.30 5.08 5.49
N GLN A 171 14.09 5.84 6.56
CA GLN A 171 14.49 5.44 7.92
C GLN A 171 13.74 4.19 8.38
N THR A 172 12.42 4.15 8.23
CA THR A 172 11.60 2.97 8.54
C THR A 172 12.02 1.75 7.72
N LEU A 173 12.29 1.95 6.43
CA LEU A 173 12.77 0.89 5.54
C LEU A 173 14.12 0.32 6.00
N ALA A 174 15.06 1.19 6.37
CA ALA A 174 16.37 0.78 6.89
C ALA A 174 16.24 -0.05 8.17
N GLU A 175 15.34 0.31 9.08
CA GLU A 175 15.08 -0.46 10.30
C GLU A 175 14.52 -1.85 10.00
N ILE A 176 13.53 -1.94 9.10
CA ILE A 176 12.95 -3.23 8.67
C ILE A 176 14.02 -4.11 8.02
N VAL A 177 14.82 -3.54 7.12
CA VAL A 177 15.89 -4.30 6.45
C VAL A 177 16.96 -4.75 7.43
N ARG A 178 17.30 -3.94 8.43
CA ARG A 178 18.23 -4.34 9.50
C ARG A 178 17.71 -5.55 10.29
N LEU A 179 16.41 -5.60 10.55
CA LEU A 179 15.77 -6.73 11.23
C LEU A 179 15.75 -7.99 10.35
N VAL A 180 15.54 -7.82 9.04
CA VAL A 180 15.52 -8.93 8.08
C VAL A 180 16.92 -9.47 7.82
N ARG A 181 17.92 -8.59 7.62
CA ARG A 181 19.30 -8.93 7.24
C ARG A 181 20.21 -9.26 8.42
N LYS A 182 19.77 -9.12 9.69
CA LYS A 182 20.51 -9.65 10.85
C LYS A 182 20.55 -11.18 10.76
N ILE A 183 21.53 -11.68 10.01
CA ILE A 183 22.12 -13.02 9.96
C ILE A 183 23.62 -12.77 9.85
#